data_AF-A0A357D4Q0-F1
#
_entry.id   AF-A0A357D4Q0-F1
#
_cell.length_a   1.000
_cell.length_b   1.000
_cell.length_c   1.000
_cell.angle_alpha   90.00
_cell.angle_beta   90.00
_cell.angle_gamma   90.00
#
_symmetry.space_group_name_H-M   'P 1'
#
loop_
_entity.id
_entity.type
_entity.pdbx_description
1 polymer ?
#
loop_
_entity_poly.entity_id
_entity_poly.type
_entity_poly.pdbx_seq_one_letter_code
_entity_poly.pdbx_strand_id
1 'polypeptide(L)'
;MKGNRRFPLDIWGLVTLGIVGFYLLFLLYPMTSLLRQSIYDPLTGQFTMENFIRFFSRSYYFDTLLNSFKVSLTATFLSIIIGTPLAYLFAAYKIRGKALLNVLIVISSMSAPFIGAYSWILL
;
A
#
# COMPACT_ATOMS: atom_id res chain seq x y z
N MET A 1 -35.57 -1.01 18.00
CA MET A 1 -35.99 0.22 17.27
C MET A 1 -35.53 1.44 18.05
N LYS A 2 -35.02 2.47 17.34
CA LYS A 2 -34.57 3.79 17.80
C LYS A 2 -33.27 3.77 18.63
N GLY A 3 -32.16 4.42 18.26
CA GLY A 3 -31.95 5.52 17.33
C GLY A 3 -31.37 6.71 18.10
N ASN A 4 -30.04 6.80 18.20
CA ASN A 4 -29.36 8.07 18.45
C ASN A 4 -27.88 7.98 18.05
N ARG A 5 -27.62 7.91 16.74
CA ARG A 5 -26.31 8.27 16.18
C ARG A 5 -26.19 9.79 16.17
N ARG A 6 -25.96 10.39 17.33
CA ARG A 6 -25.47 11.77 17.40
C ARG A 6 -23.99 11.63 17.65
N PHE A 7 -23.15 12.00 16.69
CA PHE A 7 -21.78 12.36 17.00
C PHE A 7 -21.89 13.43 18.09
N PRO A 8 -21.56 13.16 19.37
CA PRO A 8 -21.43 14.27 20.27
C PRO A 8 -20.23 15.04 19.72
N LEU A 9 -20.41 16.30 19.37
CA LEU A 9 -19.29 17.23 19.17
C LEU A 9 -18.67 17.51 20.56
N ASP A 10 -18.29 16.43 21.25
CA ASP A 10 -17.46 16.45 22.43
C ASP A 10 -16.05 16.85 22.01
N ILE A 11 -15.23 17.32 22.95
CA ILE A 11 -13.86 17.79 22.70
C ILE A 11 -13.07 16.73 21.91
N TRP A 12 -13.24 15.45 22.25
CA TRP A 12 -12.63 14.32 21.56
C TRP A 12 -13.13 14.11 20.12
N GLY A 13 -14.42 14.38 19.86
CA GLY A 13 -14.99 14.32 18.52
C GLY A 13 -14.43 15.42 17.62
N LEU A 14 -14.29 16.64 18.15
CA LEU A 14 -13.67 17.77 17.46
C LEU A 14 -12.18 17.53 17.16
N VAL A 15 -11.43 17.01 18.13
CA VAL A 15 -10.01 16.65 17.93
C VAL A 15 -9.88 15.56 16.87
N THR A 16 -10.69 14.50 16.93
CA THR A 16 -10.69 13.43 15.91
C THR A 16 -11.00 13.98 14.52
N LEU A 17 -12.02 14.84 14.40
CA LEU A 17 -12.40 15.46 13.13
C LEU A 17 -11.31 16.39 12.60
N GLY A 18 -10.63 17.14 13.48
CA GLY A 18 -9.48 17.97 13.14
C GLY A 18 -8.31 17.14 12.60
N ILE A 19 -7.97 16.03 13.25
CA ILE A 19 -6.89 15.12 12.80
C ILE A 19 -7.25 14.50 11.44
N VAL A 20 -8.48 14.00 11.29
CA VAL A 20 -8.94 13.43 10.01
C VAL A 20 -8.93 14.48 8.91
N GLY A 21 -9.39 15.71 9.20
CA GLY A 21 -9.36 16.83 8.25
C GLY A 21 -7.93 17.20 7.84
N PHE A 22 -7.01 17.29 8.80
CA PHE A 22 -5.60 17.55 8.54
C PHE A 22 -4.96 16.45 7.69
N TYR A 23 -5.20 15.18 8.04
CA TYR A 23 -4.72 14.03 7.29
C TYR A 23 -5.26 14.03 5.85
N LEU A 24 -6.56 14.25 5.67
CA LEU A 24 -7.18 14.33 4.36
C LEU A 24 -6.62 15.49 3.55
N LEU A 25 -6.37 16.65 4.15
CA LEU A 25 -5.76 17.77 3.45
C LEU A 25 -4.36 17.41 2.95
N PHE A 26 -3.52 16.84 3.83
CA PHE A 26 -2.15 16.46 3.48
C PHE A 26 -2.06 15.32 2.47
N LEU A 27 -3.04 14.40 2.45
CA LEU A 27 -3.11 13.31 1.49
C LEU A 27 -3.70 13.78 0.15
N LEU A 28 -4.81 14.51 0.19
CA LEU A 28 -5.52 14.92 -1.02
C LEU A 28 -4.78 16.02 -1.76
N TYR A 29 -4.04 16.90 -1.09
CA TYR A 29 -3.28 17.96 -1.76
C TYR A 29 -2.27 17.44 -2.81
N PRO A 30 -1.30 16.56 -2.46
CA PRO A 30 -0.38 16.01 -3.45
C PRO A 30 -1.07 15.09 -4.45
N MET A 31 -2.08 14.31 -4.03
CA MET A 31 -2.81 13.42 -4.92
C MET A 31 -3.58 14.18 -6.00
N THR A 32 -4.29 15.24 -5.63
CA THR A 32 -5.01 16.11 -6.58
C THR A 32 -4.03 16.85 -7.49
N SER A 33 -2.87 17.27 -6.98
CA SER A 33 -1.80 17.83 -7.81
C SER A 33 -1.29 16.83 -8.86
N LEU A 34 -1.07 15.57 -8.49
CA LEU A 34 -0.66 14.51 -9.42
C LEU A 34 -1.74 14.23 -10.48
N LEU A 35 -3.00 14.15 -10.07
CA LEU A 35 -4.13 13.97 -10.99
C LEU A 35 -4.26 15.18 -11.94
N ARG A 36 -4.05 16.39 -11.45
CA ARG A 36 -4.04 17.60 -12.27
C ARG A 36 -2.93 17.56 -13.31
N GLN A 37 -1.71 17.18 -12.94
CA GLN A 37 -0.57 17.03 -13.87
C GLN A 37 -0.80 15.94 -14.92
N SER A 38 -1.70 14.99 -14.65
CA SER A 38 -2.07 13.95 -15.62
C SER A 38 -2.86 14.53 -16.80
N ILE A 39 -3.64 15.59 -16.57
CA ILE A 39 -4.62 16.18 -17.51
C ILE A 39 -4.22 17.59 -17.97
N TYR A 40 -3.38 18.29 -17.22
CA TYR A 40 -2.90 19.63 -17.53
C TYR A 40 -1.40 19.62 -17.71
N ASP A 41 -0.93 20.33 -18.73
CA ASP A 41 0.49 20.56 -18.96
C ASP A 41 1.05 21.46 -17.82
N PRO A 42 2.08 21.01 -17.08
CA PRO A 42 2.67 21.80 -16.00
C PRO A 42 3.27 23.15 -16.43
N LEU A 43 3.69 23.27 -17.70
CA LEU A 43 4.36 24.46 -18.23
C LEU A 43 3.36 25.46 -18.82
N THR A 44 2.36 24.97 -19.55
CA THR A 44 1.41 25.83 -20.27
C THR A 44 0.08 26.02 -19.53
N GLY A 45 -0.22 25.17 -18.55
CA GLY A 45 -1.49 25.18 -17.81
C GLY A 45 -2.70 24.78 -18.65
N GLN A 46 -2.49 24.37 -19.91
CA GLN A 46 -3.54 23.98 -20.84
C GLN A 46 -3.97 22.54 -20.59
N PHE A 47 -5.24 22.26 -20.88
CA PHE A 47 -5.76 20.89 -20.88
C PHE A 47 -5.06 20.09 -21.99
N THR A 48 -4.46 18.96 -21.62
CA THR A 48 -3.75 18.06 -22.53
C THR A 48 -4.13 16.60 -22.24
N MET A 49 -4.40 15.84 -23.30
CA MET A 49 -4.58 14.39 -23.22
C MET A 49 -3.34 13.62 -23.66
N GLU A 50 -2.25 14.32 -23.95
CA GLU A 50 -1.02 13.74 -24.49
C GLU A 50 -0.39 12.70 -23.54
N ASN A 51 -0.44 12.95 -22.23
CA ASN A 51 0.05 12.01 -21.22
C ASN A 51 -0.68 10.65 -21.29
N PHE A 52 -2.00 10.67 -21.45
CA PHE A 52 -2.80 9.46 -21.61
C PHE A 52 -2.54 8.78 -22.95
N ILE A 53 -2.47 9.55 -24.03
CA ILE A 53 -2.14 9.00 -25.36
C ILE A 53 -0.77 8.31 -25.31
N ARG A 54 0.24 8.95 -24.71
CA ARG A 54 1.58 8.40 -24.54
C ARG A 54 1.58 7.12 -23.71
N PHE A 55 0.78 7.07 -22.64
CA PHE A 55 0.63 5.87 -21.81
C PHE A 55 0.05 4.71 -22.60
N PHE A 56 -1.07 4.91 -23.29
CA PHE A 56 -1.77 3.84 -24.02
C PHE A 56 -1.14 3.48 -25.37
N SER A 57 -0.36 4.38 -25.97
CA SER A 57 0.26 4.17 -27.30
C SER A 57 1.62 3.46 -27.24
N ARG A 58 2.22 3.34 -26.06
CA ARG A 58 3.52 2.68 -25.87
C ARG A 58 3.31 1.36 -25.14
N SER A 59 3.50 0.23 -25.83
CA SER A 59 3.42 -1.12 -25.24
C SER A 59 4.20 -1.23 -23.93
N TYR A 60 5.39 -0.61 -23.87
CA TYR A 60 6.23 -0.59 -22.69
C TYR A 60 5.51 -0.19 -21.38
N TYR A 61 4.66 0.86 -21.38
CA TYR A 61 3.95 1.27 -20.16
C TYR A 61 2.86 0.29 -19.75
N PHE A 62 2.24 -0.36 -20.72
CA PHE A 62 1.22 -1.37 -20.47
C PHE A 62 1.86 -2.68 -19.99
N ASP A 63 2.99 -3.06 -20.59
CA ASP A 63 3.76 -4.25 -20.21
C ASP A 63 4.32 -4.12 -18.80
N THR A 64 4.84 -2.95 -18.42
CA THR A 64 5.30 -2.71 -17.03
C THR A 64 4.15 -2.82 -16.04
N LEU A 65 2.97 -2.28 -16.36
CA LEU A 65 1.77 -2.40 -15.52
C LEU A 65 1.38 -3.88 -15.33
N LEU A 66 1.31 -4.65 -16.41
CA LEU A 66 0.98 -6.08 -16.36
C LEU A 66 2.02 -6.88 -15.56
N ASN A 67 3.30 -6.56 -15.71
CA ASN A 67 4.36 -7.19 -14.93
C ASN A 67 4.19 -6.91 -13.42
N SER A 68 3.86 -5.67 -13.03
CA SER A 68 3.57 -5.34 -11.63
C SER A 68 2.36 -6.10 -11.08
N PHE A 69 1.28 -6.23 -11.86
CA PHE A 69 0.13 -7.05 -11.47
C PHE A 69 0.50 -8.52 -11.32
N LYS A 70 1.24 -9.07 -12.29
CA LYS A 70 1.68 -10.47 -12.26
C LYS A 70 2.50 -10.76 -11.01
N VAL A 71 3.52 -9.93 -10.73
CA VAL A 71 4.40 -10.10 -9.56
C VAL A 71 3.64 -9.92 -8.25
N SER A 72 2.79 -8.90 -8.13
CA SER A 72 2.04 -8.66 -6.89
C SER A 72 1.02 -9.76 -6.60
N LEU A 73 0.32 -10.27 -7.62
CA LEU A 73 -0.63 -11.36 -7.46
C LEU A 73 0.06 -12.69 -7.11
N THR A 74 1.15 -13.03 -7.80
CA THR A 74 1.90 -14.26 -7.49
C THR A 74 2.50 -14.20 -6.09
N ALA A 75 3.09 -13.06 -5.71
CA ALA A 75 3.60 -12.85 -4.35
C ALA A 75 2.49 -13.00 -3.30
N THR A 76 1.35 -12.32 -3.49
CA THR A 76 0.22 -12.40 -2.56
C THR A 76 -0.30 -13.82 -2.42
N PHE A 77 -0.47 -14.53 -3.53
CA PHE A 77 -0.96 -15.91 -3.54
C PHE A 77 0.00 -16.86 -2.81
N LEU A 78 1.30 -16.78 -3.09
CA LEU A 78 2.32 -17.57 -2.40
C LEU A 78 2.39 -17.23 -0.90
N SER A 79 2.30 -15.94 -0.54
CA SER A 79 2.26 -15.50 0.85
C SER A 79 1.04 -16.04 1.60
N ILE A 80 -0.13 -16.12 0.96
CA ILE A 80 -1.33 -16.73 1.57
C ILE A 80 -1.12 -18.23 1.77
N ILE A 81 -0.62 -18.92 0.74
CA ILE A 81 -0.40 -20.38 0.78
C ILE A 81 0.59 -20.77 1.86
N ILE A 82 1.65 -19.97 2.09
CA ILE A 82 2.69 -20.30 3.06
C ILE A 82 2.36 -19.72 4.44
N GLY A 83 1.94 -18.46 4.48
CA GLY A 83 1.69 -17.72 5.72
C GLY A 83 0.47 -18.21 6.47
N THR A 84 -0.61 -18.60 5.78
CA THR A 84 -1.85 -19.04 6.45
C THR A 84 -1.66 -20.36 7.20
N PRO A 85 -1.07 -21.43 6.60
CA PRO A 85 -0.77 -22.65 7.34
C PRO A 85 0.21 -22.44 8.48
N LEU A 86 1.24 -21.60 8.27
CA LEU A 86 2.20 -21.28 9.32
C LEU A 86 1.50 -20.61 10.52
N ALA A 87 0.66 -19.60 10.26
CA ALA A 87 -0.12 -18.94 11.30
C ALA A 87 -1.06 -19.91 12.03
N TYR A 88 -1.72 -20.81 11.29
CA TYR A 88 -2.58 -21.84 11.86
C TYR A 88 -1.80 -22.79 12.79
N LEU A 89 -0.62 -23.26 12.37
CA LEU A 89 0.21 -24.14 13.20
C LEU A 89 0.66 -23.47 14.50
N PHE A 90 1.06 -22.19 14.42
CA PHE A 90 1.46 -21.41 15.59
C PHE A 90 0.31 -21.17 16.58
N ALA A 91 -0.93 -21.07 16.07
CA ALA A 91 -2.12 -20.88 16.89
C ALA A 91 -2.65 -22.20 17.49
N ALA A 92 -2.68 -23.27 16.68
CA ALA A 92 -3.28 -24.55 17.05
C ALA A 92 -2.36 -25.42 17.93
N TYR A 93 -1.04 -25.32 17.77
CA TYR A 93 -0.09 -26.21 18.46
C TYR A 93 0.86 -25.46 19.41
N LYS A 94 1.18 -26.10 20.54
CA LYS A 94 2.21 -25.61 21.46
C LYS A 94 3.62 -25.95 20.94
N ILE A 95 4.13 -25.11 20.05
CA ILE A 95 5.50 -25.24 19.50
C ILE A 95 6.52 -24.87 20.59
N ARG A 96 7.47 -25.77 20.89
CA ARG A 96 8.62 -25.47 21.76
C ARG A 96 9.52 -24.44 21.08
N GLY A 97 9.81 -23.33 21.76
CA GLY A 97 10.61 -22.24 21.18
C GLY A 97 9.84 -21.25 20.28
N LYS A 98 8.49 -21.26 20.31
CA LYS A 98 7.65 -20.35 19.49
C LYS A 98 8.04 -18.88 19.55
N ALA A 99 8.50 -18.39 20.71
CA ALA A 99 8.90 -17.01 20.90
C ALA A 99 10.14 -16.65 20.07
N LEU A 100 11.14 -17.54 20.06
CA LEU A 100 12.34 -17.36 19.25
C LEU A 100 12.01 -17.37 17.75
N LEU A 101 11.18 -18.33 17.31
CA LEU A 101 10.74 -18.40 15.92
C LEU A 101 10.00 -17.13 15.48
N ASN A 102 9.08 -16.63 16.32
CA ASN A 102 8.38 -15.37 16.04
C ASN A 102 9.35 -14.19 15.91
N VAL A 103 10.34 -14.09 16.79
CA VAL A 103 11.36 -13.03 16.74
C VAL A 103 12.16 -13.12 15.44
N LEU A 104 12.60 -14.32 15.04
CA LEU A 104 13.33 -14.52 13.78
C LEU A 104 12.50 -14.12 12.56
N ILE A 105 11.22 -14.50 12.52
CA ILE A 105 10.29 -14.13 11.45
C ILE A 105 10.12 -12.61 11.37
N VAL A 106 9.89 -11.95 12.50
CA VAL A 106 9.70 -10.49 12.56
C VAL A 106 10.97 -9.76 12.12
N ILE A 107 12.15 -10.13 12.65
CA ILE A 107 13.42 -9.49 12.29
C ILE A 107 13.71 -9.67 10.79
N SER A 108 13.46 -10.86 10.24
CA SER A 108 13.61 -11.10 8.80
C SER A 108 12.68 -10.21 7.98
N SER A 109 11.42 -10.06 8.39
CA SER A 109 10.44 -9.19 7.72
C SER A 109 10.74 -7.69 7.87
N MET A 110 11.45 -7.28 8.91
CA MET A 110 11.85 -5.88 9.14
C MET A 110 13.17 -5.52 8.45
N SER A 111 13.85 -6.48 7.83
CA SER A 111 15.07 -6.19 7.06
C SER A 111 14.78 -5.23 5.92
N ALA A 112 15.71 -4.31 5.65
CA ALA A 112 15.50 -3.32 4.61
C ALA A 112 15.34 -4.02 3.25
N PRO A 113 14.26 -3.77 2.49
CA PRO A 113 13.94 -4.50 1.27
C PRO A 113 15.05 -4.40 0.22
N PHE A 114 15.81 -3.29 0.23
CA PHE A 114 16.96 -3.09 -0.64
C PHE A 114 18.10 -4.09 -0.38
N ILE A 115 18.40 -4.40 0.88
CA ILE A 115 19.47 -5.35 1.23
C ILE A 115 19.15 -6.72 0.64
N GLY A 116 17.89 -7.16 0.80
CA GLY A 116 17.41 -8.38 0.17
C GLY A 116 17.58 -8.35 -1.34
N ALA A 117 17.06 -7.32 -2.02
CA ALA A 117 17.18 -7.22 -3.48
C ALA A 117 18.65 -7.27 -3.97
N TYR A 118 19.56 -6.55 -3.31
CA TYR A 118 20.98 -6.56 -3.66
C TYR A 118 21.63 -7.93 -3.46
N SER A 119 21.31 -8.64 -2.38
CA SER A 119 21.85 -9.98 -2.15
C SER A 119 21.45 -10.96 -3.25
N TRP A 120 20.22 -10.89 -3.77
CA TRP A 120 19.75 -11.76 -4.84
C TRP A 120 20.33 -11.42 -6.22
N ILE A 121 20.71 -10.15 -6.46
CA ILE A 121 21.36 -9.74 -7.72
C ILE A 121 22.83 -10.18 -7.76
N LEU A 122 23.50 -10.21 -6.60
CA LEU A 122 24.92 -10.59 -6.49
C LEU A 122 25.15 -12.11 -6.42
N LEU A 123 24.12 -12.90 -6.13
CA LEU A 123 24.10 -14.36 -6.15
C LEU A 123 23.95 -14.89 -7.58
#